data_AF-A0A1R4AC61-F1
#
_entry.id   AF-A0A1R4AC61-F1
#
_cell.length_a   1.000
_cell.length_b   1.000
_cell.length_c   1.000
_cell.angle_alpha   90.00
_cell.angle_beta   90.00
_cell.angle_gamma   90.00
#
_symmetry.space_group_name_H-M   'P 1'
#
loop_
_entity.id
_entity.type
_entity.pdbx_description
1 polymer ?
#
loop_
_entity_poly.entity_id
_entity_poly.type
_entity_poly.pdbx_seq_one_letter_code
_entity_poly.pdbx_strand_id
1 'polypeptide(L)'
;MGKKKIMLQETAPKVGSSFGEKILRKYGWEDGKGLGKYTNGTIEPIVLQANSGCRGMGDNGRNDDKPGEWDDWWTSMYDNMASKITIRPRN
;
A
#
# COMPACT_ATOMS: atom_id res chain seq x y z
N MET A 1 -18.64 16.67 8.27
CA MET A 1 -17.97 15.49 8.88
C MET A 1 -17.04 14.90 7.83
N GLY A 2 -15.78 15.37 7.78
CA GLY A 2 -14.86 15.08 6.67
C GLY A 2 -14.34 13.66 6.73
N LYS A 3 -14.45 12.91 5.62
CA LYS A 3 -13.86 11.57 5.47
C LYS A 3 -12.34 11.72 5.63
N LYS A 4 -11.76 11.12 6.67
CA LYS A 4 -10.30 11.07 6.85
C LYS A 4 -9.73 10.22 5.71
N LYS A 5 -9.03 10.88 4.79
CA LYS A 5 -8.18 10.24 3.79
C LYS A 5 -7.22 9.30 4.52
N ILE A 6 -7.35 8.00 4.28
CA ILE A 6 -6.40 7.01 4.80
C ILE A 6 -5.10 7.27 4.06
N MET A 7 -4.18 8.00 4.70
CA MET A 7 -2.83 8.16 4.22
C MET A 7 -2.15 6.80 4.39
N LEU A 8 -1.96 6.06 3.29
CA LEU A 8 -1.03 4.95 3.27
C LEU A 8 0.35 5.56 3.56
N GLN A 9 0.83 5.41 4.78
CA GLN A 9 2.18 5.85 5.13
C GLN A 9 3.14 4.82 4.51
N GLU A 10 3.92 5.24 3.53
CA GLU A 10 4.94 4.40 2.88
C GLU A 10 6.01 3.94 3.88
N THR A 11 6.20 4.72 4.96
CA THR A 11 7.19 4.46 6.01
C THR A 11 6.57 4.60 7.40
N ALA A 12 6.96 3.74 8.33
CA ALA A 12 6.45 3.78 9.70
C ALA A 12 6.84 5.10 10.40
N PRO A 13 5.99 5.64 11.29
CA PRO A 13 6.33 6.84 12.05
C PRO A 13 7.58 6.58 12.90
N LYS A 14 8.52 7.53 12.86
CA LYS A 14 9.75 7.47 13.66
C LYS A 14 9.39 7.35 15.14
N VAL A 15 9.85 6.28 15.79
CA VAL A 15 9.62 6.06 17.22
C VAL A 15 10.43 7.08 18.02
N GLY A 16 9.75 8.03 18.65
CA GLY A 16 10.35 9.09 19.48
C GLY A 16 10.51 8.73 20.97
N SER A 17 10.70 7.45 21.31
CA SER A 17 10.76 7.02 22.71
C SER A 17 12.17 7.08 23.28
N SER A 18 12.42 8.04 24.17
CA SER A 18 13.71 8.21 24.87
C SER A 18 14.11 7.01 25.74
N PHE A 19 13.14 6.24 26.25
CA PHE A 19 13.43 5.10 27.13
C PHE A 19 14.02 3.92 26.36
N GLY A 20 13.39 3.53 25.25
CA GLY A 20 13.87 2.42 24.42
C GLY A 20 15.24 2.71 23.82
N GLU A 21 15.44 3.94 23.35
CA GLU A 21 16.73 4.40 22.81
C GLU A 21 17.87 4.25 23.83
N LYS A 22 17.66 4.65 25.09
CA LYS A 22 18.67 4.53 26.16
C LYS A 22 19.07 3.07 26.42
N ILE A 23 18.11 2.15 26.38
CA ILE A 23 18.39 0.72 26.57
C ILE A 23 19.20 0.19 25.39
N LEU A 24 18.81 0.52 24.16
CA LEU A 24 19.56 0.10 22.96
C LEU A 24 21.00 0.59 23.00
N ARG A 25 21.22 1.88 23.31
CA ARG A 25 22.56 2.46 23.47
C ARG A 25 23.38 1.76 24.56
N LYS A 26 22.75 1.39 25.68
CA LYS A 26 23.41 0.65 26.78
C LYS A 26 23.99 -0.69 26.30
N TYR A 27 23.34 -1.34 25.33
CA TYR A 27 23.79 -2.62 24.77
C TYR A 27 24.61 -2.45 23.47
N GLY A 28 25.09 -1.25 23.17
CA GLY A 28 26.04 -0.99 22.07
C GLY A 28 25.37 -0.72 20.71
N TRP A 29 24.07 -0.46 20.67
CA TRP A 29 23.43 0.05 19.46
C TRP A 29 23.68 1.55 19.30
N GLU A 30 23.85 2.00 18.06
CA GLU A 30 24.07 3.39 17.69
C GLU A 30 23.00 3.87 16.71
N ASP A 31 22.66 5.16 16.77
CA ASP A 31 21.67 5.76 15.88
C ASP A 31 22.02 5.53 14.41
N GLY A 32 21.04 5.05 13.64
CA GLY A 32 21.20 4.81 12.21
C GLY A 32 21.82 3.46 11.85
N LYS A 33 22.23 2.63 12.82
CA LYS A 33 22.69 1.26 12.56
C LYS A 33 21.54 0.25 12.67
N GLY A 34 21.59 -0.76 11.80
CA GLY A 34 20.76 -1.95 11.93
C GLY A 34 21.16 -2.81 13.12
N LEU A 35 20.23 -3.63 13.61
CA LEU A 35 20.51 -4.59 14.68
C LEU A 35 21.24 -5.84 14.16
N GLY A 36 21.79 -6.64 15.08
CA GLY A 36 22.43 -7.93 14.79
C GLY A 36 23.96 -7.87 14.73
N LYS A 37 24.61 -9.04 14.65
CA LYS A 37 26.08 -9.19 14.72
C LYS A 37 26.84 -8.35 13.70
N TYR A 38 26.30 -8.24 12.49
CA TYR A 38 26.91 -7.49 11.38
C TYR A 38 26.22 -6.14 11.14
N THR A 39 25.39 -5.67 12.07
CA THR A 39 24.64 -4.39 11.95
C THR A 39 23.79 -4.25 10.68
N ASN A 40 23.43 -5.38 10.05
CA ASN A 40 22.69 -5.44 8.78
C ASN A 40 21.18 -5.68 8.95
N GLY A 41 20.66 -5.57 10.18
CA GLY A 41 19.22 -5.61 10.42
C GLY A 41 18.52 -4.41 9.80
N THR A 42 17.22 -4.53 9.51
CA THR A 42 16.41 -3.45 8.95
C THR A 42 16.40 -2.23 9.87
N ILE A 43 16.76 -1.07 9.33
CA ILE A 43 16.79 0.21 10.07
C ILE A 43 15.39 0.79 10.20
N GLU A 44 14.59 0.63 9.15
CA GLU A 44 13.23 1.17 9.07
C GLU A 44 12.22 0.13 9.55
N PRO A 45 11.22 0.52 10.36
CA PRO A 45 10.18 -0.39 10.76
C PRO A 45 9.31 -0.78 9.55
N ILE A 46 8.93 -2.06 9.50
CA ILE A 46 8.06 -2.58 8.44
C ILE A 46 6.64 -2.07 8.67
N VAL A 47 6.05 -1.45 7.65
CA VAL A 47 4.64 -1.05 7.66
C VAL A 47 3.79 -2.22 7.20
N LEU A 48 2.79 -2.60 8.01
CA LEU A 48 1.82 -3.61 7.65
C LEU A 48 0.52 -2.94 7.21
N GLN A 49 0.00 -3.36 6.06
CA GLN A 49 -1.35 -2.99 5.64
C GLN A 49 -2.34 -3.92 6.33
N ALA A 50 -2.95 -3.46 7.40
CA ALA A 50 -4.00 -4.21 8.08
C ALA A 50 -5.29 -4.23 7.25
N ASN A 51 -5.95 -5.40 7.16
CA ASN A 51 -7.27 -5.49 6.57
C ASN A 51 -8.30 -4.85 7.52
N SER A 52 -8.67 -3.61 7.23
CA SER A 52 -9.76 -2.92 7.90
C SER A 52 -11.10 -3.36 7.29
N GLY A 53 -11.66 -4.46 7.80
CA GLY A 53 -13.00 -4.96 7.43
C GLY A 53 -13.02 -6.40 6.93
N CYS A 54 -14.03 -6.72 6.13
CA CYS A 54 -14.25 -8.04 5.51
C CYS A 54 -13.84 -8.07 4.03
N ARG A 55 -12.85 -7.26 3.61
CA ARG A 55 -12.38 -7.26 2.22
C ARG A 55 -11.61 -8.53 1.90
N GLY A 56 -11.78 -9.03 0.68
CA GLY A 56 -11.04 -10.18 0.18
C GLY A 56 -9.55 -9.88 -0.03
N MET A 57 -8.71 -10.90 0.01
CA MET A 57 -7.29 -10.77 -0.33
C MET A 57 -7.15 -10.38 -1.81
N GLY A 58 -6.43 -9.29 -2.10
CA GLY A 58 -6.27 -8.76 -3.47
C GLY A 58 -7.33 -7.73 -3.89
N ASP A 59 -8.28 -7.42 -3.01
CA ASP A 59 -9.14 -6.25 -3.17
C ASP A 59 -8.32 -4.98 -2.95
N ASN A 60 -7.95 -4.34 -4.07
CA ASN A 60 -7.15 -3.12 -4.09
C ASN A 60 -8.02 -1.85 -4.01
N GLY A 61 -9.30 -1.95 -3.63
CA GLY A 61 -10.22 -0.80 -3.61
C GLY A 61 -10.39 -0.19 -5.00
N ARG A 62 -10.46 -1.03 -6.03
CA ARG A 62 -10.71 -0.59 -7.41
C ARG A 62 -12.13 -0.02 -7.49
N ASN A 63 -12.27 1.30 -7.26
CA ASN A 63 -13.40 2.15 -7.67
C ASN A 63 -14.85 1.63 -7.53
N ASP A 64 -15.12 0.59 -6.73
CA ASP A 64 -16.48 0.18 -6.37
C ASP A 64 -17.17 1.25 -5.49
N ASP A 65 -16.39 2.23 -5.02
CA ASP A 65 -16.80 3.31 -4.13
C ASP A 65 -17.60 4.43 -4.82
N LYS A 66 -17.85 4.37 -6.14
CA LYS A 66 -18.74 5.32 -6.81
C LYS A 66 -20.19 4.91 -6.55
N PRO A 67 -20.95 5.59 -5.68
CA PRO A 67 -22.34 5.26 -5.47
C PRO A 67 -23.13 5.79 -6.68
N GLY A 68 -23.45 4.92 -7.64
CA GLY A 68 -24.33 5.22 -8.77
C GLY A 68 -23.82 4.79 -10.15
N GLU A 69 -22.55 4.44 -10.28
CA GLU A 69 -22.04 3.71 -11.45
C GLU A 69 -21.99 2.25 -11.02
N TRP A 70 -22.92 1.44 -11.53
CA TRP A 70 -22.81 -0.02 -11.44
C TRP A 70 -21.40 -0.40 -11.91
N ASP A 71 -20.73 -1.31 -11.20
CA ASP A 71 -19.42 -1.82 -11.59
C ASP A 71 -19.50 -2.36 -13.03
N ASP A 72 -19.14 -1.50 -14.00
CA ASP A 72 -19.34 -1.70 -15.42
C ASP A 72 -18.19 -2.57 -15.97
N TRP A 73 -18.07 -3.77 -15.38
CA TRP A 73 -17.11 -4.80 -15.77
C TRP A 73 -17.23 -5.13 -17.28
N TRP A 74 -18.43 -4.98 -17.84
CA TRP A 74 -18.71 -5.17 -19.25
C TRP A 74 -18.10 -4.07 -20.14
N THR A 75 -17.97 -2.82 -19.66
CA THR A 75 -17.40 -1.71 -20.44
C THR A 75 -15.91 -1.92 -20.69
N SER A 76 -15.17 -2.33 -19.65
CA SER A 76 -13.75 -2.68 -19.80
C SER A 76 -13.54 -3.83 -20.79
N MET A 77 -14.45 -4.82 -20.79
CA MET A 77 -14.43 -5.94 -21.73
C MET A 77 -14.82 -5.49 -23.15
N TYR A 78 -15.83 -4.63 -23.28
CA TYR A 78 -16.30 -4.07 -24.54
C TYR A 78 -15.20 -3.22 -25.20
N ASP A 79 -14.60 -2.28 -24.46
CA ASP A 79 -13.52 -1.43 -24.95
C ASP A 79 -12.30 -2.25 -25.40
N ASN A 80 -11.97 -3.31 -24.65
CA ASN A 80 -10.89 -4.22 -25.03
C ASN A 80 -11.17 -4.93 -26.36
N MET A 81 -12.41 -5.38 -26.58
CA MET A 81 -12.80 -6.06 -27.81
C MET A 81 -12.93 -5.09 -28.99
N ALA A 82 -13.55 -3.92 -28.78
CA ALA A 82 -13.71 -2.90 -29.80
C ALA A 82 -12.36 -2.44 -30.37
N SER A 83 -11.36 -2.24 -29.51
CA SER A 83 -10.01 -1.85 -29.93
C SER A 83 -9.31 -2.86 -30.85
N LYS A 84 -9.73 -4.13 -30.82
CA LYS A 84 -9.13 -5.22 -31.62
C LYS A 84 -9.80 -5.42 -32.97
N ILE A 85 -10.94 -4.76 -33.22
CA ILE A 85 -11.66 -4.87 -34.49
C ILE A 85 -10.95 -4.00 -35.52
N THR A 86 -10.33 -4.64 -36.52
CA THR A 86 -9.74 -3.95 -37.67
C THR A 86 -10.64 -4.13 -38.88
N ILE A 87 -11.21 -3.03 -39.38
CA ILE A 87 -12.06 -3.05 -40.57
C ILE A 87 -11.17 -2.90 -41.79
N ARG A 88 -11.21 -3.87 -42.71
CA ARG A 88 -10.59 -3.72 -44.03
C ARG A 88 -11.52 -2.93 -44.95
N PRO A 89 -11.04 -1.90 -45.66
CA PRO A 89 -11.85 -1.17 -46.61
C PRO A 89 -12.26 -2.08 -47.78
N ARG A 90 -13.52 -1.99 -48.19
CA ARG A 90 -14.07 -2.70 -49.35
C ARG A 90 -13.60 -1.96 -50.61
N ASN A 91 -12.97 -2.71 -51.52
CA ASN A 91 -12.44 -2.26 -52.81
C ASN A 91 -13.54 -1.80 -53.75
#